data_AF-A0A2X4UI90-F1
#
_entry.id   AF-A0A2X4UI90-F1
#
_cell.length_a   1.000
_cell.length_b   1.000
_cell.length_c   1.000
_cell.angle_alpha   90.00
_cell.angle_beta   90.00
_cell.angle_gamma   90.00
#
_symmetry.space_group_name_H-M   'P 1'
#
loop_
_entity.id
_entity.type
_entity.pdbx_description
1 polymer ?
#
loop_
_entity_poly.entity_id
_entity_poly.type
_entity_poly.pdbx_seq_one_letter_code
_entity_poly.pdbx_strand_id
1 'polypeptide(L)'
;MKTTWVRAAIGTGAWVAVSIGAIGIALHFSPSSARVLVLAASGAPYLMACALIGLLAFLALGKRAGVAVAGLVVIGAVTTQAPLYIGDADLAEGPVVHVMQTNILYGEADAAAVVTEVRERNIGLLTVDELSPEAVEALARAGLDTVLPYRHLSPAPAANGTGIWSAYPLSDTVEYDGFVMNQISATAEIPGAGPVGVYAFHPVPPVFDAHVWADELSRLHDILEQAPGKRPVVAGADFNATYDHSQFRVLLSGRFGDAAEQVGAGHLRTYPTDKRIPPVVGIDHILVAGGSATEVETVSVPGSDHRAVIAQLRLDGMPE
;
A
#
# COMPACT_ATOMS: atom_id res chain seq x y z
N MET A 1 40.12 -1.13 33.50
CA MET A 1 38.75 -1.40 34.00
C MET A 1 37.67 -0.60 33.28
N LYS A 2 37.69 0.74 33.24
CA LYS A 2 36.61 1.51 32.57
C LYS A 2 36.44 1.16 31.08
N THR A 3 37.54 0.97 30.34
CA THR A 3 37.55 0.60 28.92
C THR A 3 37.02 -0.81 28.64
N THR A 4 37.18 -1.77 29.56
CA THR A 4 36.66 -3.14 29.40
C THR A 4 35.16 -3.20 29.62
N TRP A 5 34.62 -2.46 30.60
CA TRP A 5 33.19 -2.35 30.83
C TRP A 5 32.46 -1.68 29.67
N VAL A 6 33.03 -0.61 29.10
CA VAL A 6 32.47 0.06 27.92
C VAL A 6 32.42 -0.87 26.71
N ARG A 7 33.49 -1.61 26.41
CA ARG A 7 33.51 -2.58 25.29
C ARG A 7 32.55 -3.74 25.50
N ALA A 8 32.36 -4.19 26.74
CA ALA A 8 31.37 -5.21 27.07
C ALA A 8 29.94 -4.68 26.85
N ALA A 9 29.64 -3.49 27.34
CA ALA A 9 28.33 -2.84 27.14
C ALA A 9 28.00 -2.62 25.66
N ILE A 10 28.95 -2.11 24.87
CA ILE A 10 28.79 -1.96 23.40
C ILE A 10 28.55 -3.34 22.76
N GLY A 11 29.28 -4.37 23.19
CA GLY A 11 29.10 -5.73 22.67
C GLY A 11 27.71 -6.31 22.97
N THR A 12 27.18 -6.08 24.17
CA THR A 12 25.82 -6.47 24.54
C THR A 12 24.78 -5.69 23.72
N GLY A 13 24.95 -4.37 23.61
CA GLY A 13 24.07 -3.53 22.79
C GLY A 13 24.06 -3.94 21.31
N ALA A 14 25.22 -4.33 20.77
CA ALA A 14 25.33 -4.83 19.40
C ALA A 14 24.53 -6.13 19.20
N TRP A 15 24.60 -7.07 20.15
CA TRP A 15 23.78 -8.28 20.09
C TRP A 15 22.29 -7.98 20.18
N VAL A 16 21.87 -7.07 21.06
CA VAL A 16 20.48 -6.63 21.14
C VAL A 16 20.01 -6.05 19.81
N ALA A 17 20.82 -5.19 19.18
CA ALA A 17 20.48 -4.57 17.90
C ALA A 17 20.36 -5.60 16.76
N VAL A 18 21.26 -6.59 16.71
CA VAL A 18 21.18 -7.71 15.75
C VAL A 18 19.93 -8.56 15.98
N SER A 19 19.59 -8.87 17.24
CA SER A 19 18.38 -9.62 17.57
C SER A 19 17.11 -8.87 17.17
N ILE A 20 17.07 -7.55 17.36
CA ILE A 20 15.95 -6.71 16.89
C ILE A 20 15.84 -6.78 15.37
N GLY A 21 16.96 -6.72 14.64
CA GLY A 21 16.94 -6.89 13.18
C GLY A 21 16.44 -8.25 12.73
N ALA A 22 16.86 -9.32 13.42
CA ALA A 22 16.35 -10.67 13.15
C ALA A 22 14.85 -10.81 13.45
N ILE A 23 14.34 -10.13 14.48
CA ILE A 23 12.89 -10.04 14.76
C ILE A 23 12.17 -9.32 13.62
N GLY A 24 12.72 -8.24 13.07
CA GLY A 24 12.16 -7.58 11.89
C GLY A 24 11.98 -8.53 10.71
N ILE A 25 13.00 -9.35 10.40
CA ILE A 25 12.92 -10.38 9.36
C ILE A 25 11.87 -11.44 9.71
N ALA A 26 11.82 -11.89 10.97
CA ALA A 26 10.81 -12.88 11.38
C ALA A 26 9.38 -12.35 11.26
N LEU A 27 9.16 -11.07 11.57
CA LEU A 27 7.86 -10.40 11.42
C LEU A 27 7.47 -10.28 9.94
N HIS A 28 8.42 -9.97 9.05
CA HIS A 28 8.17 -9.92 7.61
C HIS A 28 7.57 -11.23 7.08
N PHE A 29 8.00 -12.39 7.58
CA PHE A 29 7.47 -13.70 7.19
C PHE A 29 6.34 -14.23 8.09
N SER A 30 5.89 -13.46 9.08
CA SER A 30 4.91 -13.95 10.06
C SER A 30 3.50 -14.01 9.46
N PRO A 31 2.84 -15.17 9.45
CA PRO A 31 1.42 -15.28 9.07
C PRO A 31 0.48 -14.98 10.25
N SER A 32 1.01 -14.50 11.37
CA SER A 32 0.21 -14.33 12.58
C SER A 32 -0.79 -13.18 12.43
N SER A 33 -2.02 -13.41 12.88
CA SER A 33 -3.04 -12.38 13.07
C SER A 33 -3.11 -11.88 14.52
N ALA A 34 -2.11 -12.21 15.35
CA ALA A 34 -2.01 -11.63 16.69
C ALA A 34 -1.70 -10.13 16.58
N ARG A 35 -2.57 -9.29 17.13
CA ARG A 35 -2.49 -7.82 17.03
C ARG A 35 -1.11 -7.24 17.28
N VAL A 36 -0.39 -7.71 18.31
CA VAL A 36 0.95 -7.20 18.63
C VAL A 36 1.96 -7.51 17.51
N LEU A 37 1.88 -8.68 16.89
CA LEU A 37 2.80 -9.07 15.82
C LEU A 37 2.46 -8.35 14.52
N VAL A 38 1.18 -8.18 14.20
CA VAL A 38 0.73 -7.39 13.03
C VAL A 38 1.20 -5.95 13.16
N LEU A 39 0.91 -5.28 14.28
CA LEU A 39 1.34 -3.89 14.49
C LEU A 39 2.88 -3.74 14.53
N ALA A 40 3.60 -4.75 15.01
CA ALA A 40 5.07 -4.74 14.95
C ALA A 40 5.60 -4.95 13.53
N ALA A 41 4.90 -5.73 12.70
CA ALA A 41 5.26 -5.97 11.30
C ALA A 41 5.18 -4.68 10.46
N SER A 42 4.24 -3.78 10.74
CA SER A 42 4.19 -2.43 10.14
C SER A 42 5.51 -1.66 10.31
N GLY A 43 6.26 -1.94 11.38
CA GLY A 43 7.55 -1.32 11.69
C GLY A 43 8.78 -2.18 11.33
N ALA A 44 8.60 -3.31 10.64
CA ALA A 44 9.67 -4.29 10.41
C ALA A 44 10.94 -3.70 9.75
N PRO A 45 10.87 -2.79 8.76
CA PRO A 45 12.06 -2.19 8.15
C PRO A 45 12.93 -1.43 9.15
N TYR A 46 12.31 -0.76 10.12
CA TYR A 46 13.02 -0.03 11.18
C TYR A 46 13.72 -0.98 12.17
N LEU A 47 13.09 -2.12 12.46
CA LEU A 47 13.71 -3.17 13.27
C LEU A 47 14.89 -3.77 12.52
N MET A 48 14.72 -4.11 11.24
CA MET A 48 15.79 -4.62 10.36
C MET A 48 17.00 -3.68 10.31
N ALA A 49 16.79 -2.36 10.23
CA ALA A 49 17.87 -1.37 10.25
C ALA A 49 18.74 -1.43 11.52
N CYS A 50 18.22 -1.94 12.64
CA CYS A 50 19.02 -2.12 13.86
C CYS A 50 20.16 -3.14 13.67
N ALA A 51 20.02 -4.12 12.75
CA ALA A 51 21.10 -5.05 12.44
C ALA A 51 22.35 -4.36 11.88
N LEU A 52 22.18 -3.26 11.12
CA LEU A 52 23.29 -2.47 10.61
C LEU A 52 24.07 -1.79 11.75
N ILE A 53 23.36 -1.28 12.76
CA ILE A 53 23.98 -0.71 13.97
C ILE A 53 24.82 -1.78 14.69
N GLY A 54 24.26 -2.98 14.85
CA GLY A 54 24.97 -4.12 15.43
C GLY A 54 26.21 -4.52 14.64
N LEU A 55 26.11 -4.58 13.32
CA LEU A 55 27.23 -4.88 12.41
C LEU A 55 28.37 -3.87 12.58
N LEU A 56 28.06 -2.58 12.52
CA LEU A 56 29.04 -1.50 12.69
C LEU A 56 29.69 -1.54 14.07
N ALA A 57 28.93 -1.84 15.13
CA ALA A 57 29.47 -2.01 16.47
C ALA A 57 30.42 -3.22 16.58
N PHE A 58 30.10 -4.35 15.95
CA PHE A 58 31.00 -5.51 15.96
C PHE A 58 32.26 -5.30 15.13
N LEU A 59 32.17 -4.56 14.02
CA LEU A 59 33.33 -4.13 13.24
C LEU A 59 34.25 -3.24 14.09
N ALA A 60 33.70 -2.23 14.76
CA ALA A 60 34.45 -1.33 15.64
C ALA A 60 35.11 -2.07 16.83
N LEU A 61 34.47 -3.13 17.33
CA LEU A 61 35.01 -3.96 18.41
C LEU A 61 36.02 -5.03 17.92
N GLY A 62 36.15 -5.26 16.61
CA GLY A 62 37.00 -6.32 16.04
C GLY A 62 36.49 -7.75 16.29
N LYS A 63 35.18 -7.93 16.57
CA LYS A 63 34.59 -9.23 16.93
C LYS A 63 34.09 -9.98 15.71
N ARG A 64 34.97 -10.78 15.09
CA ARG A 64 34.70 -11.53 13.84
C ARG A 64 33.40 -12.34 13.85
N ALA A 65 33.11 -13.07 14.94
CA ALA A 65 31.88 -13.86 15.05
C ALA A 65 30.62 -12.98 15.04
N GLY A 66 30.65 -11.84 15.74
CA GLY A 66 29.53 -10.89 15.73
C GLY A 66 29.34 -10.23 14.37
N VAL A 67 30.43 -9.89 13.67
CA VAL A 67 30.39 -9.39 12.29
C VAL A 67 29.73 -10.40 11.35
N ALA A 68 30.09 -11.68 11.44
CA ALA A 68 29.51 -12.72 10.61
C ALA A 68 27.99 -12.86 10.82
N VAL A 69 27.54 -12.94 12.09
CA VAL A 69 26.11 -13.07 12.40
C VAL A 69 25.34 -11.82 12.00
N ALA A 70 25.84 -10.63 12.35
CA ALA A 70 25.20 -9.37 11.97
C ALA A 70 25.15 -9.21 10.45
N GLY A 71 26.20 -9.62 9.74
CA GLY A 71 26.26 -9.61 8.28
C GLY A 71 25.18 -10.49 7.64
N LEU A 72 24.95 -11.69 8.18
CA LEU A 72 23.87 -12.57 7.71
C LEU A 72 22.48 -11.95 7.93
N VAL A 73 22.25 -11.32 9.08
CA VAL A 73 20.98 -10.63 9.36
C VAL A 73 20.81 -9.43 8.44
N VAL A 74 21.86 -8.63 8.19
CA VAL A 74 21.80 -7.51 7.25
C VAL A 74 21.52 -8.00 5.82
N ILE A 75 22.14 -9.09 5.38
CA ILE A 75 21.85 -9.70 4.07
C ILE A 75 20.39 -10.13 4.02
N GLY A 76 19.89 -10.83 5.03
CA GLY A 76 18.48 -11.24 5.09
C GLY A 76 17.52 -10.04 5.03
N ALA A 77 17.81 -8.97 5.75
CA ALA A 77 17.04 -7.72 5.71
C ALA A 77 17.09 -7.05 4.33
N VAL A 78 18.26 -6.97 3.70
CA VAL A 78 18.37 -6.41 2.34
C VAL A 78 17.59 -7.28 1.36
N THR A 79 17.67 -8.60 1.45
CA THR A 79 16.94 -9.51 0.56
C THR A 79 15.42 -9.36 0.69
N THR A 80 14.87 -9.20 1.90
CA THR A 80 13.41 -9.03 2.07
C THR A 80 12.91 -7.70 1.54
N GLN A 81 13.73 -6.65 1.61
CA GLN A 81 13.35 -5.30 1.19
C GLN A 81 13.73 -4.97 -0.26
N ALA A 82 14.63 -5.76 -0.88
CA ALA A 82 15.13 -5.52 -2.23
C ALA A 82 14.04 -5.30 -3.30
N PRO A 83 12.92 -6.05 -3.32
CA PRO A 83 11.88 -5.86 -4.33
C PRO A 83 11.33 -4.43 -4.37
N LEU A 84 11.23 -3.76 -3.21
CA LEU A 84 10.76 -2.39 -3.11
C LEU A 84 11.69 -1.36 -3.76
N TYR A 85 12.95 -1.69 -4.06
CA TYR A 85 13.95 -0.72 -4.53
C TYR A 85 14.53 -1.03 -5.91
N ILE A 86 14.31 -2.24 -6.43
CA ILE A 86 14.88 -2.66 -7.71
C ILE A 86 13.88 -2.39 -8.83
N GLY A 87 12.60 -2.73 -8.63
CA GLY A 87 11.61 -2.79 -9.69
C GLY A 87 11.91 -3.92 -10.68
N ASP A 88 10.90 -4.70 -11.04
CA ASP A 88 11.09 -5.86 -11.96
C ASP A 88 9.88 -6.01 -12.91
N ALA A 89 9.20 -4.90 -13.19
CA ALA A 89 8.04 -4.92 -14.07
C ALA A 89 8.46 -4.97 -15.54
N ASP A 90 8.01 -6.02 -16.24
CA ASP A 90 7.98 -6.04 -17.69
C ASP A 90 6.97 -5.00 -18.18
N LEU A 91 7.45 -4.00 -18.93
CA LEU A 91 6.61 -2.89 -19.36
C LEU A 91 5.59 -3.34 -20.40
N ALA A 92 4.30 -3.22 -20.06
CA ALA A 92 3.20 -3.42 -20.99
C ALA A 92 3.23 -2.37 -22.12
N GLU A 93 2.81 -2.75 -23.32
CA GLU A 93 2.86 -1.86 -24.49
C GLU A 93 1.55 -1.09 -24.74
N GLY A 94 0.45 -1.44 -24.07
CA GLY A 94 -0.87 -0.85 -24.32
C GLY A 94 -1.09 0.55 -23.75
N PRO A 95 -2.35 0.98 -23.58
CA PRO A 95 -2.67 2.37 -23.25
C PRO A 95 -2.23 2.74 -21.84
N VAL A 96 -1.95 4.03 -21.66
CA VAL A 96 -1.59 4.63 -20.38
C VAL A 96 -2.86 5.09 -19.64
N VAL A 97 -2.97 4.74 -18.37
CA VAL A 97 -4.03 5.19 -17.46
C VAL A 97 -3.39 5.72 -16.20
N HIS A 98 -3.79 6.92 -15.77
CA HIS A 98 -3.38 7.49 -14.49
C HIS A 98 -4.41 7.17 -13.44
N VAL A 99 -3.95 6.60 -12.32
CA VAL A 99 -4.78 6.12 -11.22
C VAL A 99 -4.40 6.86 -9.96
N MET A 100 -5.39 7.26 -9.17
CA MET A 100 -5.21 7.80 -7.83
C MET A 100 -6.02 6.98 -6.84
N GLN A 101 -5.41 6.63 -5.71
CA GLN A 101 -6.11 6.16 -4.52
C GLN A 101 -5.93 7.20 -3.42
N THR A 102 -6.97 7.47 -2.63
CA THR A 102 -6.88 8.34 -1.47
C THR A 102 -7.86 7.96 -0.36
N ASN A 103 -7.37 7.80 0.86
CA ASN A 103 -8.20 7.85 2.07
C ASN A 103 -8.41 9.32 2.48
N ILE A 104 -9.66 9.75 2.68
CA ILE A 104 -10.01 11.17 2.93
C ILE A 104 -10.40 11.48 4.38
N LEU A 105 -10.06 10.60 5.33
CA LEU A 105 -10.28 10.78 6.77
C LEU A 105 -11.73 11.19 7.10
N TYR A 106 -12.68 10.27 6.96
CA TYR A 106 -14.11 10.50 7.18
C TYR A 106 -14.74 11.64 6.33
N GLY A 107 -14.04 12.08 5.29
CA GLY A 107 -14.44 13.22 4.47
C GLY A 107 -13.85 14.57 4.87
N GLU A 108 -12.89 14.60 5.79
CA GLU A 108 -12.23 15.82 6.27
C GLU A 108 -11.17 16.37 5.29
N ALA A 109 -10.77 15.58 4.29
CA ALA A 109 -9.85 16.05 3.25
C ALA A 109 -10.40 17.25 2.46
N ASP A 110 -9.51 18.14 2.06
CA ASP A 110 -9.81 19.26 1.17
C ASP A 110 -10.21 18.74 -0.21
N ALA A 111 -11.53 18.72 -0.46
CA ALA A 111 -12.11 18.28 -1.72
C ALA A 111 -11.59 19.06 -2.93
N ALA A 112 -11.27 20.36 -2.78
CA ALA A 112 -10.72 21.15 -3.88
C ALA A 112 -9.28 20.76 -4.19
N ALA A 113 -8.49 20.40 -3.16
CA ALA A 113 -7.15 19.84 -3.34
C ALA A 113 -7.21 18.49 -4.07
N VAL A 114 -8.12 17.58 -3.67
CA VAL A 114 -8.33 16.29 -4.38
C VAL A 114 -8.66 16.53 -5.86
N VAL A 115 -9.61 17.41 -6.16
CA VAL A 115 -9.98 17.72 -7.55
C VAL A 115 -8.84 18.39 -8.33
N THR A 116 -8.00 19.18 -7.66
CA THR A 116 -6.81 19.79 -8.28
C THR A 116 -5.80 18.71 -8.68
N GLU A 117 -5.47 17.78 -7.79
CA GLU A 117 -4.58 16.64 -8.11
C GLU A 117 -5.16 15.81 -9.27
N VAL A 118 -6.46 15.53 -9.26
CA VAL A 118 -7.15 14.82 -10.36
C VAL A 118 -6.95 15.53 -11.70
N ARG A 119 -7.09 16.86 -11.73
CA ARG A 119 -6.94 17.68 -12.95
C ARG A 119 -5.51 17.78 -13.42
N GLU A 120 -4.61 18.19 -12.53
CA GLU A 120 -3.20 18.47 -12.88
C GLU A 120 -2.46 17.21 -13.31
N ARG A 121 -2.83 16.06 -12.74
CA ARG A 121 -2.21 14.78 -13.03
C ARG A 121 -3.00 13.95 -14.03
N ASN A 122 -4.07 14.48 -14.62
CA ASN A 122 -4.90 13.79 -15.61
C ASN A 122 -5.37 12.40 -15.14
N ILE A 123 -5.79 12.31 -13.88
CA ILE A 123 -6.27 11.06 -13.30
C ILE A 123 -7.49 10.59 -14.09
N GLY A 124 -7.47 9.33 -14.54
CA GLY A 124 -8.55 8.69 -15.28
C GLY A 124 -9.38 7.72 -14.43
N LEU A 125 -8.81 7.19 -13.35
CA LEU A 125 -9.48 6.37 -12.35
C LEU A 125 -9.11 6.86 -10.95
N LEU A 126 -10.10 7.06 -10.10
CA LEU A 126 -9.93 7.48 -8.72
C LEU A 126 -10.67 6.51 -7.80
N THR A 127 -9.99 5.94 -6.82
CA THR A 127 -10.61 5.24 -5.69
C THR A 127 -10.49 6.08 -4.42
N VAL A 128 -11.54 6.09 -3.61
CA VAL A 128 -11.62 6.90 -2.40
C VAL A 128 -12.09 6.05 -1.23
N ASP A 129 -11.36 6.11 -0.13
CA ASP A 129 -11.70 5.45 1.14
C ASP A 129 -12.14 6.48 2.20
N GLU A 130 -12.91 6.03 3.18
CA GLU A 130 -13.57 6.85 4.21
C GLU A 130 -14.51 7.93 3.64
N LEU A 131 -15.25 7.55 2.60
CA LEU A 131 -16.15 8.42 1.88
C LEU A 131 -17.49 8.63 2.62
N SER A 132 -17.63 9.77 3.28
CA SER A 132 -18.91 10.18 3.86
C SER A 132 -19.90 10.73 2.82
N PRO A 133 -21.22 10.69 3.08
CA PRO A 133 -22.21 11.34 2.22
C PRO A 133 -21.92 12.83 1.98
N GLU A 134 -21.46 13.54 3.00
CA GLU A 134 -21.08 14.96 2.93
C GLU A 134 -19.86 15.18 2.03
N ALA A 135 -18.89 14.26 2.07
CA ALA A 135 -17.72 14.31 1.19
C ALA A 135 -18.09 14.11 -0.29
N VAL A 136 -19.06 13.25 -0.60
CA VAL A 136 -19.58 13.10 -1.97
C VAL A 136 -20.08 14.44 -2.49
N GLU A 137 -20.86 15.17 -1.70
CA GLU A 137 -21.34 16.48 -2.10
C GLU A 137 -20.21 17.52 -2.21
N ALA A 138 -19.23 17.48 -1.31
CA ALA A 138 -18.08 18.39 -1.33
C ALA A 138 -17.22 18.20 -2.59
N LEU A 139 -16.91 16.95 -2.94
CA LEU A 139 -16.18 16.59 -4.17
C LEU A 139 -16.97 16.98 -5.42
N ALA A 140 -18.29 16.74 -5.44
CA ALA A 140 -19.16 17.19 -6.53
C ALA A 140 -19.16 18.72 -6.69
N ARG A 141 -19.28 19.47 -5.58
CA ARG A 141 -19.19 20.95 -5.58
C ARG A 141 -17.83 21.47 -6.03
N ALA A 142 -16.75 20.76 -5.67
CA ALA A 142 -15.39 21.06 -6.14
C ALA A 142 -15.19 20.74 -7.63
N GLY A 143 -16.13 20.03 -8.26
CA GLY A 143 -16.15 19.76 -9.69
C GLY A 143 -15.55 18.41 -10.08
N LEU A 144 -15.47 17.44 -9.17
CA LEU A 144 -14.95 16.11 -9.46
C LEU A 144 -15.75 15.44 -10.60
N ASP A 145 -17.08 15.49 -10.53
CA ASP A 145 -17.96 14.87 -11.53
C ASP A 145 -17.84 15.51 -12.93
N THR A 146 -17.18 16.68 -13.06
CA THR A 146 -16.93 17.30 -14.37
C THR A 146 -15.72 16.72 -15.09
N VAL A 147 -14.78 16.14 -14.35
CA VAL A 147 -13.54 15.56 -14.87
C VAL A 147 -13.55 14.03 -14.83
N LEU A 148 -14.28 13.45 -13.88
CA LEU A 148 -14.55 12.02 -13.77
C LEU A 148 -16.07 11.79 -13.69
N PRO A 149 -16.79 11.81 -14.84
CA PRO A 149 -18.25 11.84 -14.85
C PRO A 149 -18.92 10.50 -14.51
N TYR A 150 -18.18 9.39 -14.52
CA TYR A 150 -18.72 8.07 -14.20
C TYR A 150 -18.31 7.67 -12.79
N ARG A 151 -19.26 7.18 -11.99
CA ARG A 151 -18.99 6.82 -10.60
C ARG A 151 -19.83 5.65 -10.10
N HIS A 152 -19.25 4.87 -9.19
CA HIS A 152 -19.94 3.89 -8.37
C HIS A 152 -19.53 4.14 -6.92
N LEU A 153 -20.51 4.47 -6.06
CA LEU A 153 -20.26 4.96 -4.71
C LEU A 153 -21.04 4.11 -3.71
N SER A 154 -20.41 3.83 -2.57
CA SER A 154 -21.06 3.29 -1.39
C SER A 154 -20.68 4.13 -0.16
N PRO A 155 -21.18 5.38 -0.07
CA PRO A 155 -20.83 6.28 1.01
C PRO A 155 -21.46 5.82 2.32
N ALA A 156 -20.73 5.95 3.41
CA ALA A 156 -21.21 5.58 4.73
C ALA A 156 -20.60 6.49 5.81
N PRO A 157 -21.24 6.65 6.98
CA PRO A 157 -20.68 7.42 8.08
C PRO A 157 -19.35 6.84 8.57
N ALA A 158 -18.54 7.68 9.23
CA ALA A 158 -17.23 7.31 9.76
C ALA A 158 -16.32 6.71 8.67
N ALA A 159 -15.59 5.64 8.99
CA ALA A 159 -14.56 5.05 8.12
C ALA A 159 -15.12 4.20 6.97
N ASN A 160 -16.43 3.96 6.94
CA ASN A 160 -16.97 2.78 6.27
C ASN A 160 -17.17 2.95 4.75
N GLY A 161 -17.23 4.19 4.26
CA GLY A 161 -17.62 4.45 2.87
C GLY A 161 -16.46 4.32 1.89
N THR A 162 -16.78 3.89 0.66
CA THR A 162 -15.82 3.82 -0.46
C THR A 162 -16.44 4.33 -1.75
N GLY A 163 -15.61 4.74 -2.70
CA GLY A 163 -16.06 5.25 -4.00
C GLY A 163 -15.07 5.03 -5.13
N ILE A 164 -15.62 4.82 -6.33
CA ILE A 164 -14.90 4.78 -7.60
C ILE A 164 -15.41 5.93 -8.47
N TRP A 165 -14.49 6.73 -9.00
CA TRP A 165 -14.73 7.71 -10.07
C TRP A 165 -13.86 7.39 -11.27
N SER A 166 -14.39 7.65 -12.46
CA SER A 166 -13.78 7.28 -13.73
C SER A 166 -14.07 8.30 -14.83
N ALA A 167 -13.05 8.55 -15.65
CA ALA A 167 -13.19 9.25 -16.93
C ALA A 167 -13.89 8.37 -17.99
N TYR A 168 -13.96 7.07 -17.74
CA TYR A 168 -14.46 6.03 -18.64
C TYR A 168 -15.79 5.46 -18.14
N PRO A 169 -16.73 5.07 -19.03
CA PRO A 169 -18.00 4.46 -18.64
C PRO A 169 -17.80 3.27 -17.70
N LEU A 170 -18.61 3.20 -16.65
CA LEU A 170 -18.61 2.10 -15.68
C LEU A 170 -19.82 1.18 -15.91
N SER A 171 -19.59 -0.13 -15.83
CA SER A 171 -20.59 -1.21 -15.85
C SER A 171 -20.31 -2.24 -14.76
N ASP A 172 -21.16 -3.27 -14.65
CA ASP A 172 -20.93 -4.44 -13.78
C ASP A 172 -20.52 -4.07 -12.33
N THR A 173 -21.23 -3.10 -11.75
CA THR A 173 -20.94 -2.59 -10.41
C THR A 173 -21.34 -3.59 -9.34
N VAL A 174 -20.48 -3.80 -8.35
CA VAL A 174 -20.70 -4.73 -7.25
C VAL A 174 -20.33 -4.07 -5.93
N GLU A 175 -21.20 -4.23 -4.93
CA GLU A 175 -20.87 -4.01 -3.51
C GLU A 175 -20.81 -5.38 -2.84
N TYR A 176 -19.72 -5.65 -2.11
CA TYR A 176 -19.47 -6.96 -1.52
C TYR A 176 -19.95 -7.03 -0.05
N ASP A 177 -20.75 -8.05 0.25
CA ASP A 177 -21.27 -8.26 1.60
C ASP A 177 -20.24 -8.89 2.56
N GLY A 178 -20.52 -8.73 3.86
CA GLY A 178 -19.81 -9.41 4.94
C GLY A 178 -18.47 -8.79 5.33
N PHE A 179 -18.18 -7.57 4.89
CA PHE A 179 -17.04 -6.78 5.34
C PHE A 179 -17.50 -5.73 6.36
N VAL A 180 -16.59 -5.26 7.21
CA VAL A 180 -16.85 -4.21 8.21
C VAL A 180 -17.06 -2.85 7.52
N MET A 181 -16.24 -2.57 6.51
CA MET A 181 -16.31 -1.36 5.68
C MET A 181 -16.69 -1.76 4.25
N ASN A 182 -17.24 -0.83 3.48
CA ASN A 182 -17.81 -1.11 2.18
C ASN A 182 -16.70 -1.41 1.15
N GLN A 183 -16.78 -2.55 0.50
CA GLN A 183 -15.86 -2.94 -0.58
C GLN A 183 -16.64 -2.91 -1.89
N ILE A 184 -16.13 -2.24 -2.92
CA ILE A 184 -16.85 -2.10 -4.19
C ILE A 184 -15.96 -2.36 -5.41
N SER A 185 -16.59 -2.73 -6.52
CA SER A 185 -15.94 -2.82 -7.82
C SER A 185 -16.84 -2.37 -8.96
N ALA A 186 -16.22 -2.06 -10.08
CA ALA A 186 -16.88 -1.78 -11.35
C ALA A 186 -15.98 -2.19 -12.51
N THR A 187 -16.55 -2.35 -13.71
CA THR A 187 -15.78 -2.49 -14.95
C THR A 187 -15.74 -1.15 -15.67
N ALA A 188 -14.54 -0.64 -15.95
CA ALA A 188 -14.32 0.57 -16.75
C ALA A 188 -13.99 0.21 -18.20
N GLU A 189 -14.65 0.86 -19.16
CA GLU A 189 -14.37 0.68 -20.58
C GLU A 189 -13.27 1.63 -21.07
N ILE A 190 -12.02 1.17 -21.02
CA ILE A 190 -10.84 2.00 -21.30
C ILE A 190 -10.42 1.86 -22.77
N PRO A 191 -10.36 2.97 -23.55
CA PRO A 191 -9.89 2.93 -24.94
C PRO A 191 -8.52 2.28 -25.09
N GLY A 192 -8.41 1.27 -25.96
CA GLY A 192 -7.18 0.51 -26.22
C GLY A 192 -6.95 -0.70 -25.30
N ALA A 193 -7.51 -0.71 -24.09
CA ALA A 193 -7.43 -1.83 -23.14
C ALA A 193 -8.74 -2.66 -23.10
N GLY A 194 -9.88 -2.04 -23.43
CA GLY A 194 -11.20 -2.66 -23.32
C GLY A 194 -11.71 -2.67 -21.87
N PRO A 195 -12.43 -3.72 -21.45
CA PRO A 195 -12.98 -3.80 -20.10
C PRO A 195 -11.90 -4.03 -19.05
N VAL A 196 -11.78 -3.11 -18.10
CA VAL A 196 -10.81 -3.14 -16.99
C VAL A 196 -11.57 -3.20 -15.66
N GLY A 197 -11.27 -4.19 -14.83
CA GLY A 197 -11.84 -4.27 -13.48
C GLY A 197 -11.22 -3.20 -12.59
N VAL A 198 -12.04 -2.40 -11.91
CA VAL A 198 -11.61 -1.36 -10.96
C VAL A 198 -12.19 -1.69 -9.59
N TYR A 199 -11.33 -1.79 -8.59
CA TYR A 199 -11.71 -2.18 -7.23
C TYR A 199 -11.29 -1.09 -6.24
N ALA A 200 -12.21 -0.70 -5.36
CA ALA A 200 -11.93 0.14 -4.21
C ALA A 200 -12.15 -0.70 -2.95
N PHE A 201 -11.07 -0.92 -2.20
CA PHE A 201 -11.10 -1.70 -0.97
C PHE A 201 -10.62 -0.89 0.22
N HIS A 202 -11.15 -1.21 1.39
CA HIS A 202 -10.75 -0.64 2.67
C HIS A 202 -11.04 -1.66 3.78
N PRO A 203 -10.19 -2.70 3.99
CA PRO A 203 -10.37 -3.61 5.11
C PRO A 203 -10.18 -2.89 6.45
N VAL A 204 -10.81 -3.41 7.50
CA VAL A 204 -10.73 -2.85 8.86
C VAL A 204 -9.28 -2.73 9.33
N PRO A 205 -8.86 -1.64 9.99
CA PRO A 205 -7.49 -1.52 10.44
C PRO A 205 -7.20 -2.52 11.58
N PRO A 206 -6.00 -3.13 11.61
CA PRO A 206 -5.65 -4.16 12.59
C PRO A 206 -5.57 -3.64 14.04
N VAL A 207 -5.57 -2.31 14.23
CA VAL A 207 -5.68 -1.68 15.54
C VAL A 207 -7.06 -1.90 16.17
N PHE A 208 -8.12 -2.06 15.37
CA PHE A 208 -9.44 -2.44 15.87
C PHE A 208 -9.52 -3.95 16.04
N ASP A 209 -9.29 -4.73 14.97
CA ASP A 209 -9.27 -6.19 15.05
C ASP A 209 -8.35 -6.80 13.98
N ALA A 210 -7.20 -7.31 14.41
CA ALA A 210 -6.20 -7.92 13.53
C ALA A 210 -6.61 -9.31 12.99
N HIS A 211 -7.55 -10.01 13.64
CA HIS A 211 -8.07 -11.27 13.12
C HIS A 211 -9.06 -11.03 11.99
N VAL A 212 -9.96 -10.05 12.17
CA VAL A 212 -10.91 -9.64 11.11
C VAL A 212 -10.17 -9.02 9.94
N TRP A 213 -9.20 -8.13 10.17
CA TRP A 213 -8.34 -7.58 9.11
C TRP A 213 -7.68 -8.68 8.25
N ALA A 214 -7.11 -9.71 8.89
CA ALA A 214 -6.47 -10.81 8.16
C ALA A 214 -7.48 -11.67 7.38
N ASP A 215 -8.68 -11.89 7.92
CA ASP A 215 -9.77 -12.58 7.23
C ASP A 215 -10.26 -11.77 6.01
N GLU A 216 -10.45 -10.46 6.18
CA GLU A 216 -10.86 -9.57 5.09
C GLU A 216 -9.82 -9.53 3.97
N LEU A 217 -8.52 -9.40 4.27
CA LEU A 217 -7.47 -9.49 3.24
C LEU A 217 -7.52 -10.82 2.47
N SER A 218 -7.78 -11.94 3.15
CA SER A 218 -7.92 -13.24 2.48
C SER A 218 -9.13 -13.27 1.54
N ARG A 219 -10.27 -12.69 1.96
CA ARG A 219 -11.48 -12.66 1.14
C ARG A 219 -11.38 -11.67 -0.02
N LEU A 220 -10.66 -10.56 0.16
CA LEU A 220 -10.32 -9.64 -0.91
C LEU A 220 -9.42 -10.32 -1.96
N HIS A 221 -8.47 -11.16 -1.53
CA HIS A 221 -7.70 -11.99 -2.46
C HIS A 221 -8.60 -12.93 -3.27
N ASP A 222 -9.55 -13.62 -2.63
CA ASP A 222 -10.51 -14.49 -3.32
C ASP A 222 -11.37 -13.73 -4.34
N ILE A 223 -11.75 -12.48 -4.03
CA ILE A 223 -12.48 -11.60 -4.95
C ILE A 223 -11.62 -11.24 -6.17
N LEU A 224 -10.35 -10.89 -5.95
CA LEU A 224 -9.41 -10.54 -7.03
C LEU A 224 -9.11 -11.74 -7.94
N GLU A 225 -8.96 -12.94 -7.38
CA GLU A 225 -8.76 -14.18 -8.16
C GLU A 225 -10.00 -14.58 -8.98
N GLN A 226 -11.19 -14.19 -8.54
CA GLN A 226 -12.44 -14.41 -9.26
C GLN A 226 -12.72 -13.36 -10.35
N ALA A 227 -11.87 -12.34 -10.49
CA ALA A 227 -12.02 -11.33 -11.53
C ALA A 227 -12.10 -11.97 -12.93
N PRO A 228 -13.02 -11.52 -13.82
CA PRO A 228 -13.26 -12.20 -15.10
C PRO A 228 -12.04 -12.30 -16.03
N GLY A 229 -11.51 -13.52 -16.19
CA GLY A 229 -10.53 -13.87 -17.24
C GLY A 229 -9.17 -13.16 -17.11
N LYS A 230 -8.44 -13.05 -18.23
CA LYS A 230 -7.14 -12.35 -18.32
C LYS A 230 -7.26 -10.82 -18.43
N ARG A 231 -8.42 -10.23 -18.12
CA ARG A 231 -8.65 -8.79 -18.29
C ARG A 231 -7.75 -7.97 -17.36
N PRO A 232 -7.33 -6.76 -17.76
CA PRO A 232 -6.64 -5.88 -16.84
C PRO A 232 -7.48 -5.57 -15.60
N VAL A 233 -6.83 -5.48 -14.44
CA VAL A 233 -7.45 -5.09 -13.17
C VAL A 233 -6.60 -4.04 -12.50
N VAL A 234 -7.25 -3.06 -11.89
CA VAL A 234 -6.68 -2.03 -11.05
C VAL A 234 -7.43 -2.06 -9.71
N ALA A 235 -6.72 -2.24 -8.60
CA ALA A 235 -7.30 -2.15 -7.26
C ALA A 235 -6.58 -1.05 -6.48
N GLY A 236 -7.29 0.01 -6.11
CA GLY A 236 -6.76 1.09 -5.26
C GLY A 236 -7.39 1.01 -3.89
N ALA A 237 -6.58 0.85 -2.85
CA ALA A 237 -7.07 0.68 -1.49
C ALA A 237 -6.11 1.19 -0.41
N ASP A 238 -6.65 1.65 0.71
CA ASP A 238 -5.99 1.55 2.02
C ASP A 238 -6.17 0.13 2.57
N PHE A 239 -5.17 -0.73 2.40
CA PHE A 239 -5.21 -2.10 2.91
C PHE A 239 -4.93 -2.18 4.41
N ASN A 240 -4.63 -1.05 5.06
CA ASN A 240 -4.15 -1.02 6.44
C ASN A 240 -2.93 -1.94 6.67
N ALA A 241 -2.13 -2.13 5.62
CA ALA A 241 -1.08 -3.12 5.57
C ALA A 241 0.14 -2.59 4.82
N THR A 242 1.32 -2.63 5.45
CA THR A 242 2.60 -2.46 4.76
C THR A 242 3.00 -3.70 3.97
N TYR A 243 3.94 -3.54 3.02
CA TYR A 243 4.59 -4.64 2.31
C TYR A 243 5.13 -5.76 3.24
N ASP A 244 5.57 -5.43 4.46
CA ASP A 244 6.07 -6.43 5.42
C ASP A 244 5.00 -7.33 6.02
N HIS A 245 3.71 -7.08 5.82
CA HIS A 245 2.67 -8.04 6.18
C HIS A 245 2.62 -9.17 5.17
N SER A 246 2.82 -10.41 5.65
CA SER A 246 2.74 -11.58 4.77
C SER A 246 1.34 -11.73 4.17
N GLN A 247 0.28 -11.37 4.90
CA GLN A 247 -1.11 -11.39 4.46
C GLN A 247 -1.35 -10.45 3.27
N PHE A 248 -0.75 -9.26 3.27
CA PHE A 248 -0.82 -8.34 2.15
C PHE A 248 -0.09 -8.91 0.93
N ARG A 249 1.12 -9.45 1.11
CA ARG A 249 1.87 -10.03 -0.02
C ARG A 249 1.20 -11.25 -0.66
N VAL A 250 0.22 -11.88 0.00
CA VAL A 250 -0.62 -12.91 -0.64
C VAL A 250 -1.50 -12.31 -1.74
N LEU A 251 -1.96 -11.06 -1.61
CA LEU A 251 -2.69 -10.35 -2.67
C LEU A 251 -1.83 -10.15 -3.93
N LEU A 252 -0.50 -10.11 -3.76
CA LEU A 252 0.48 -9.99 -4.84
C LEU A 252 0.90 -11.34 -5.42
N SER A 253 0.32 -12.44 -4.93
CA SER A 253 0.54 -13.76 -5.53
C SER A 253 -0.26 -13.90 -6.82
N GLY A 254 0.24 -14.70 -7.75
CA GLY A 254 -0.41 -14.88 -9.06
C GLY A 254 -0.07 -13.75 -10.02
N ARG A 255 -1.10 -13.05 -10.51
CA ARG A 255 -0.96 -12.06 -11.61
C ARG A 255 -0.98 -10.60 -11.17
N PHE A 256 -1.16 -10.34 -9.88
CA PHE A 256 -1.22 -9.00 -9.32
C PHE A 256 0.17 -8.55 -8.86
N GLY A 257 0.52 -7.31 -9.14
CA GLY A 257 1.69 -6.66 -8.59
C GLY A 257 1.34 -5.32 -7.95
N ASP A 258 2.10 -4.94 -6.94
CA ASP A 258 2.03 -3.62 -6.33
C ASP A 258 2.75 -2.61 -7.24
N ALA A 259 2.07 -1.52 -7.60
CA ALA A 259 2.64 -0.49 -8.47
C ALA A 259 3.95 0.09 -7.91
N ALA A 260 4.04 0.26 -6.58
CA ALA A 260 5.23 0.80 -5.91
C ALA A 260 6.41 -0.17 -5.97
N GLU A 261 6.16 -1.47 -5.80
CA GLU A 261 7.17 -2.53 -5.95
C GLU A 261 7.66 -2.59 -7.40
N GLN A 262 6.72 -2.57 -8.36
CA GLN A 262 7.01 -2.67 -9.79
C GLN A 262 7.99 -1.60 -10.29
N VAL A 263 7.91 -0.38 -9.76
CA VAL A 263 8.80 0.73 -10.14
C VAL A 263 9.96 0.95 -9.17
N GLY A 264 10.08 0.13 -8.12
CA GLY A 264 11.13 0.28 -7.11
C GLY A 264 11.02 1.59 -6.31
N ALA A 265 9.81 2.04 -5.97
CA ALA A 265 9.55 3.33 -5.31
C ALA A 265 10.03 3.41 -3.84
N GLY A 266 10.55 2.31 -3.30
CA GLY A 266 10.92 2.15 -1.90
C GLY A 266 9.71 2.05 -0.98
N HIS A 267 9.91 2.40 0.29
CA HIS A 267 8.81 2.49 1.26
C HIS A 267 7.99 3.76 1.03
N LEU A 268 6.89 3.65 0.27
CA LEU A 268 5.93 4.74 0.07
C LEU A 268 5.14 5.03 1.35
N ARG A 269 5.71 5.87 2.22
CA ARG A 269 5.10 6.22 3.51
C ARG A 269 3.91 7.16 3.30
N THR A 270 2.71 6.64 3.48
CA THR A 270 1.44 7.36 3.32
C THR A 270 0.85 7.82 4.65
N TYR A 271 1.14 7.14 5.76
CA TYR A 271 0.49 7.36 7.06
C TYR A 271 1.48 7.48 8.24
N PRO A 272 1.18 8.28 9.29
CA PRO A 272 0.16 9.33 9.33
C PRO A 272 0.73 10.69 8.88
N THR A 273 -0.10 11.56 8.31
CA THR A 273 0.26 12.96 7.93
C THR A 273 -0.23 14.02 8.93
N ASP A 274 -1.13 13.66 9.86
CA ASP A 274 -1.73 14.57 10.83
C ASP A 274 -0.94 14.70 12.16
N LYS A 275 0.25 14.09 12.23
CA LYS A 275 1.11 14.10 13.42
C LYS A 275 2.31 15.04 13.23
N ARG A 276 3.02 15.32 14.33
CA ARG A 276 4.29 16.10 14.31
C ARG A 276 5.47 15.33 13.71
N ILE A 277 5.31 14.03 13.52
CA ILE A 277 6.29 13.16 12.87
C ILE A 277 5.94 13.06 11.38
N PRO A 278 6.93 12.88 10.49
CA PRO A 278 6.61 12.56 9.10
C PRO A 278 5.89 11.21 9.02
N PRO A 279 5.18 10.92 7.90
CA PRO A 279 4.65 9.58 7.64
C PRO A 279 5.73 8.51 7.80
N VAL A 280 5.34 7.39 8.40
CA VAL A 280 6.25 6.30 8.80
C VAL A 280 5.90 4.95 8.18
N VAL A 281 4.66 4.73 7.75
CA VAL A 281 4.23 3.47 7.12
C VAL A 281 3.50 3.75 5.81
N GLY A 282 3.59 2.83 4.86
CA GLY A 282 2.80 2.83 3.63
C GLY A 282 1.73 1.77 3.74
N ILE A 283 0.48 2.18 3.80
CA ILE A 283 -0.69 1.28 3.94
C ILE A 283 -1.70 1.43 2.80
N ASP A 284 -1.47 2.42 1.95
CA ASP A 284 -2.23 2.74 0.76
C ASP A 284 -1.50 2.21 -0.48
N HIS A 285 -2.21 1.49 -1.35
CA HIS A 285 -1.61 0.78 -2.48
C HIS A 285 -2.49 0.85 -3.73
N ILE A 286 -1.83 0.74 -4.88
CA ILE A 286 -2.46 0.46 -6.17
C ILE A 286 -1.90 -0.86 -6.67
N LEU A 287 -2.75 -1.88 -6.78
CA LEU A 287 -2.42 -3.17 -7.36
C LEU A 287 -2.86 -3.22 -8.82
N VAL A 288 -2.05 -3.84 -9.66
CA VAL A 288 -2.35 -4.00 -11.09
C VAL A 288 -2.13 -5.43 -11.54
N ALA A 289 -3.02 -5.94 -12.40
CA ALA A 289 -2.84 -7.18 -13.13
C ALA A 289 -3.22 -7.00 -14.60
N GLY A 290 -2.53 -7.67 -15.53
CA GLY A 290 -2.72 -7.43 -16.97
C GLY A 290 -2.25 -6.04 -17.39
N GLY A 291 -1.06 -5.66 -16.91
CA GLY A 291 -0.44 -4.35 -17.07
C GLY A 291 0.71 -4.16 -16.09
N SER A 292 1.38 -3.01 -16.17
CA SER A 292 2.54 -2.64 -15.38
C SER A 292 2.51 -1.16 -15.00
N ALA A 293 2.92 -0.83 -13.79
CA ALA A 293 3.22 0.53 -13.38
C ALA A 293 4.52 1.02 -14.01
N THR A 294 4.54 2.30 -14.34
CA THR A 294 5.71 3.00 -14.94
C THR A 294 6.22 4.10 -14.03
N GLU A 295 5.33 4.75 -13.29
CA GLU A 295 5.64 5.78 -12.31
C GLU A 295 4.70 5.63 -11.13
N VAL A 296 5.20 5.85 -9.91
CA VAL A 296 4.38 5.93 -8.69
C VAL A 296 4.92 7.01 -7.77
N GLU A 297 4.02 7.79 -7.19
CA GLU A 297 4.36 8.78 -6.17
C GLU A 297 3.27 8.91 -5.11
N THR A 298 3.58 9.67 -4.05
CA THR A 298 2.60 10.03 -3.00
C THR A 298 2.44 11.54 -2.94
N VAL A 299 1.20 12.00 -2.78
CA VAL A 299 0.89 13.43 -2.64
C VAL A 299 0.15 13.69 -1.35
N SER A 300 0.46 14.83 -0.72
CA SER A 300 -0.25 15.24 0.49
C SER A 300 -1.61 15.83 0.13
N VAL A 301 -2.67 15.31 0.74
CA VAL A 301 -4.01 15.89 0.64
C VAL A 301 -4.31 16.60 1.97
N PRO A 302 -4.43 17.93 2.00
CA PRO A 302 -4.75 18.66 3.22
C PRO A 302 -6.03 18.13 3.86
N GLY A 303 -6.07 18.03 5.19
CA GLY A 303 -7.23 17.52 5.93
C GLY A 303 -7.28 16.00 6.10
N SER A 304 -6.60 15.22 5.25
CA SER A 304 -6.40 13.78 5.44
C SER A 304 -5.20 13.49 6.34
N ASP A 305 -5.26 12.41 7.11
CA ASP A 305 -4.12 11.79 7.80
C ASP A 305 -3.37 10.77 6.92
N HIS A 306 -3.77 10.64 5.65
CA HIS A 306 -3.08 9.88 4.60
C HIS A 306 -2.49 10.79 3.52
N ARG A 307 -1.49 10.27 2.82
CA ARG A 307 -1.14 10.72 1.47
C ARG A 307 -1.91 9.91 0.46
N ALA A 308 -2.34 10.54 -0.62
CA ALA A 308 -2.83 9.81 -1.78
C ALA A 308 -1.67 9.14 -2.51
N VAL A 309 -1.95 7.98 -3.12
CA VAL A 309 -1.02 7.27 -4.01
C VAL A 309 -1.45 7.49 -5.45
N ILE A 310 -0.49 7.84 -6.31
CA ILE A 310 -0.75 8.09 -7.73
C ILE A 310 0.17 7.19 -8.54
N ALA A 311 -0.39 6.49 -9.52
CA ALA A 311 0.34 5.60 -10.41
C ALA A 311 0.02 5.89 -11.87
N GLN A 312 1.06 5.88 -12.71
CA GLN A 312 0.91 5.75 -14.16
C GLN A 312 1.01 4.26 -14.52
N LEU A 313 -0.08 3.70 -15.05
CA LEU A 313 -0.16 2.31 -15.45
C LEU A 313 -0.18 2.20 -16.97
N ARG A 314 0.59 1.28 -17.53
CA ARG A 314 0.40 0.77 -18.90
C ARG A 314 -0.38 -0.52 -18.80
N LEU A 315 -1.56 -0.58 -19.40
CA LEU A 315 -2.39 -1.77 -19.39
C LEU A 315 -2.11 -2.63 -20.62
N ASP A 316 -2.30 -3.94 -20.51
CA ASP A 316 -2.26 -4.81 -21.67
C ASP A 316 -3.40 -4.44 -22.63
N GLY A 317 -3.06 -4.34 -23.92
CA GLY A 317 -4.06 -4.13 -24.96
C GLY A 317 -4.90 -5.38 -25.19
N MET A 318 -6.08 -5.21 -25.78
CA MET A 318 -6.80 -6.34 -26.36
C MET A 318 -5.93 -6.96 -27.47
N PRO A 319 -5.73 -8.30 -27.50
CA PRO A 319 -5.15 -8.94 -28.68
C PRO A 319 -6.04 -8.60 -29.90
N GLU A 320 -5.43 -8.17 -31.00
CA GLU A 320 -6.11 -8.03 -32.29
C GLU A 320 -6.74 -9.35 -32.77
#